data_AF-A0A397UNW3-F1
#
_entry.id   AF-A0A397UNW3-F1
#
_cell.length_a   1.000
_cell.length_b   1.000
_cell.length_c   1.000
_cell.angle_alpha   90.00
_cell.angle_beta   90.00
_cell.angle_gamma   90.00
#
_symmetry.space_group_name_H-M   'P 1'
#
loop_
_entity.id
_entity.type
_entity.pdbx_description
1 polymer ?
#
loop_
_entity_poly.entity_id
_entity_poly.type
_entity_poly.pdbx_seq_one_letter_code
_entity_poly.pdbx_strand_id
1 'polypeptide(L)'
;MYIKKPGIIYDIIPILCEKKEFPPHTPLIIYKEVQPNMIRKMDPNLTFQQAEIKNGDIICFQKTLITEKSREFIAARRICDIPAFYKSLSTGIVVQFKPKYKDREPNVEFELVLSKRSTYNYVVKHVAAHLYTDPLKLRFTTIDPIFGTHKVVIKKMTTQSLSAMIETTNRHLVKILYYEIL
;
A
#
# COMPACT_ATOMS: atom_id res chain seq x y z
N MET A 1 26.58 7.92 2.77
CA MET A 1 27.12 8.78 1.71
C MET A 1 27.50 10.10 2.36
N TYR A 2 28.71 10.60 2.13
CA TYR A 2 29.12 11.91 2.62
C TYR A 2 29.01 12.92 1.48
N ILE A 3 28.46 14.09 1.78
CA ILE A 3 28.22 15.17 0.82
C ILE A 3 28.74 16.47 1.41
N LYS A 4 29.20 17.38 0.55
CA LYS A 4 29.55 18.74 0.96
C LYS A 4 28.25 19.53 1.13
N LYS A 5 28.03 20.16 2.28
CA LYS A 5 26.85 21.02 2.53
C LYS A 5 26.56 22.07 1.43
N PRO A 6 27.55 22.75 0.85
CA PRO A 6 27.30 23.70 -0.24
C PRO A 6 27.10 23.05 -1.62
N GLY A 7 27.26 21.72 -1.75
CA GLY A 7 27.00 21.02 -3.00
C GLY A 7 25.52 21.04 -3.39
N ILE A 8 25.22 20.84 -4.67
CA ILE A 8 23.84 20.82 -5.17
C ILE A 8 23.30 19.40 -5.22
N ILE A 9 21.98 19.26 -5.14
CA ILE A 9 21.30 17.96 -5.16
C ILE A 9 21.58 17.20 -6.46
N TYR A 10 21.78 17.90 -7.57
CA TYR A 10 22.13 17.27 -8.85
C TYR A 10 23.45 16.45 -8.77
N ASP A 11 24.41 16.88 -7.95
CA ASP A 11 25.76 16.30 -7.87
C ASP A 11 25.76 14.85 -7.37
N ILE A 12 24.71 14.42 -6.66
CA ILE A 12 24.60 13.04 -6.16
C ILE A 12 24.00 12.07 -7.19
N ILE A 13 23.41 12.55 -8.29
CA ILE A 13 22.77 11.67 -9.29
C ILE A 13 23.74 10.61 -9.83
N PRO A 14 24.98 10.91 -10.24
CA PRO A 14 25.92 9.89 -10.70
C PRO A 14 26.19 8.81 -9.65
N ILE A 15 26.35 9.22 -8.38
CA ILE A 15 26.58 8.32 -7.24
C ILE A 15 25.37 7.40 -7.02
N LEU A 16 24.15 7.94 -7.13
CA LEU A 16 22.92 7.16 -6.99
C LEU A 16 22.74 6.17 -8.14
N CYS A 17 23.07 6.57 -9.37
CA CYS A 17 23.02 5.70 -10.54
C CYS A 17 24.02 4.55 -10.42
N GLU A 18 25.27 4.83 -10.04
CA GLU A 18 26.30 3.81 -9.80
C GLU A 18 25.84 2.79 -8.75
N LYS A 19 25.31 3.27 -7.62
CA LYS A 19 24.81 2.39 -6.54
C LYS A 19 23.62 1.51 -6.92
N LYS A 20 22.91 1.84 -8.00
CA LYS A 20 21.77 1.06 -8.50
C LYS A 20 22.04 0.43 -9.85
N GLU A 21 23.28 0.45 -10.32
CA GLU A 21 23.69 -0.10 -11.61
C GLU A 21 22.84 0.48 -12.76
N PHE A 22 22.44 1.75 -12.63
CA PHE A 22 21.76 2.48 -13.69
C PHE A 22 22.79 3.05 -14.67
N PRO A 23 22.42 3.22 -15.95
CA PRO A 23 23.24 3.98 -16.88
C PRO A 23 23.63 5.34 -16.28
N PRO A 24 24.89 5.79 -16.48
CA PRO A 24 25.32 7.12 -16.04
C PRO A 24 24.34 8.19 -16.50
N HIS A 25 24.07 9.17 -15.62
CA HIS A 25 23.14 10.28 -15.88
C HIS A 25 21.70 9.88 -16.22
N THR A 26 21.25 8.67 -15.85
CA THR A 26 19.82 8.30 -15.90
C THR A 26 18.98 9.38 -15.20
N PRO A 27 17.93 9.92 -15.82
CA PRO A 27 17.06 10.91 -15.18
C PRO A 27 16.39 10.34 -13.92
N LEU A 28 16.65 10.98 -12.79
CA LEU A 28 16.07 10.61 -11.49
C LEU A 28 15.19 11.73 -10.95
N ILE A 29 14.15 11.34 -10.22
CA ILE A 29 13.41 12.23 -9.33
C ILE A 29 13.88 11.95 -7.92
N ILE A 30 14.31 13.00 -7.22
CA ILE A 30 14.84 12.91 -5.86
C ILE A 30 13.82 13.48 -4.86
N TYR A 31 13.68 12.79 -3.73
CA TYR A 31 12.80 13.16 -2.64
C TYR A 31 13.56 13.12 -1.32
N LYS A 32 13.12 13.95 -0.37
CA LYS A 32 13.46 13.86 1.04
C LYS A 32 12.32 13.15 1.76
N GLU A 33 12.62 12.07 2.48
CA GLU A 33 11.71 11.54 3.49
C GLU A 33 11.83 12.41 4.74
N VAL A 34 10.78 13.19 5.03
CA VAL A 34 10.76 14.01 6.24
C VAL A 34 10.15 13.24 7.41
N GLN A 35 9.12 12.43 7.11
CA GLN A 35 8.49 11.48 8.02
C GLN A 35 7.64 10.49 7.20
N PRO A 36 7.12 9.38 7.77
CA PRO A 36 6.48 8.31 7.00
C PRO A 36 5.33 8.72 6.06
N ASN A 37 4.65 9.84 6.31
CA ASN A 37 3.57 10.35 5.45
C ASN A 37 3.92 11.65 4.72
N MET A 38 5.17 12.10 4.77
CA MET A 38 5.62 13.36 4.19
C MET A 38 6.91 13.17 3.40
N ILE A 39 6.72 12.91 2.11
CA ILE A 39 7.79 12.75 1.13
C ILE A 39 7.83 14.01 0.25
N ARG A 40 8.88 14.81 0.39
CA ARG A 40 9.01 16.09 -0.32
C ARG A 40 9.91 15.92 -1.53
N LYS A 41 9.41 16.22 -2.73
CA LYS A 41 10.25 16.30 -3.94
C LYS A 41 11.30 17.39 -3.73
N MET A 42 12.54 17.10 -4.08
CA MET A 42 13.63 18.06 -4.00
C MET A 42 13.88 18.69 -5.38
N ASP A 43 14.22 19.98 -5.39
CA ASP A 43 14.70 20.67 -6.58
C ASP A 43 16.19 20.36 -6.77
N PRO A 44 16.60 19.73 -7.90
CA PRO A 44 17.99 19.38 -8.17
C PRO A 44 18.96 20.57 -8.17
N ASN A 45 18.47 21.79 -8.43
CA ASN A 45 19.29 22.99 -8.49
C ASN A 45 19.59 23.61 -7.11
N LEU A 46 18.90 23.18 -6.06
CA LEU A 46 19.14 23.67 -4.72
C LEU A 46 20.36 22.99 -4.09
N THR A 47 21.06 23.75 -3.25
CA THR A 47 22.08 23.19 -2.36
C THR A 47 21.46 22.29 -1.29
N PHE A 48 22.24 21.34 -0.77
CA PHE A 48 21.79 20.52 0.36
C PHE A 48 21.41 21.36 1.59
N GLN A 49 22.10 22.50 1.79
CA GLN A 49 21.75 23.45 2.84
C GLN A 49 20.40 24.12 2.62
N GLN A 50 20.10 24.61 1.40
CA GLN A 50 18.79 25.21 1.06
C GLN A 50 17.66 24.18 1.12
N ALA A 51 17.95 22.91 0.81
CA ALA A 51 17.01 21.80 0.97
C ALA A 51 16.86 21.34 2.44
N GLU A 52 17.54 22.01 3.39
CA GLU A 52 17.54 21.72 4.82
C GLU A 52 17.95 20.27 5.15
N ILE A 53 18.88 19.69 4.38
CA ILE A 53 19.39 18.35 4.61
C ILE A 53 20.32 18.34 5.83
N LYS A 54 20.04 17.44 6.77
CA LYS A 54 20.77 17.22 8.01
C LYS A 54 21.38 15.83 8.04
N ASN A 55 22.30 15.61 8.97
CA ASN A 55 22.86 14.29 9.20
C ASN A 55 21.75 13.33 9.66
N GLY A 56 21.66 12.17 9.02
CA GLY A 56 20.62 11.17 9.30
C GLY A 56 19.35 11.30 8.45
N ASP A 57 19.21 12.38 7.67
CA ASP A 57 18.09 12.50 6.73
C ASP A 57 18.13 11.41 5.66
N ILE A 58 16.94 10.98 5.22
CA ILE A 58 16.77 9.94 4.21
C ILE A 58 16.43 10.58 2.86
N ILE A 59 17.19 10.20 1.83
CA ILE A 59 16.94 10.55 0.43
C ILE A 59 16.34 9.34 -0.27
N CYS A 60 15.16 9.53 -0.85
CA CYS A 60 14.50 8.55 -1.71
C CYS A 60 14.63 8.99 -3.17
N PHE A 61 14.76 8.06 -4.10
CA PHE A 61 14.85 8.38 -5.52
C PHE A 61 14.27 7.29 -6.39
N GLN A 62 13.76 7.69 -7.56
CA GLN A 62 13.25 6.78 -8.58
C GLN A 62 13.66 7.28 -9.96
N LYS A 63 13.66 6.38 -10.96
CA LYS A 63 13.76 6.80 -12.36
C LYS A 63 12.57 7.69 -12.72
N THR A 64 12.83 8.72 -13.50
CA THR A 64 11.75 9.49 -14.13
C THR A 64 10.98 8.56 -15.06
N LEU A 65 9.66 8.46 -14.86
CA LEU A 65 8.81 7.65 -15.72
C LEU A 65 8.56 8.38 -17.04
N ILE A 66 8.65 7.64 -18.14
CA ILE A 66 8.17 8.11 -19.45
C ILE A 66 6.65 8.27 -19.38
N THR A 67 6.12 9.35 -19.95
CA THR A 67 4.70 9.75 -19.86
C THR A 67 3.73 8.61 -20.22
N GLU A 68 4.04 7.79 -21.22
CA GLU A 68 3.19 6.68 -21.67
C GLU A 68 3.10 5.56 -20.63
N LYS A 69 4.24 5.08 -20.11
CA LYS A 69 4.28 4.07 -19.03
C LYS A 69 3.57 4.55 -17.77
N SER A 70 3.67 5.85 -17.47
CA SER A 70 2.94 6.45 -16.35
C SER A 70 1.42 6.30 -16.52
N ARG A 71 0.88 6.56 -17.72
CA ARG A 71 -0.55 6.39 -18.01
C ARG A 71 -1.01 4.95 -17.88
N GLU A 72 -0.23 3.99 -18.39
CA GLU A 72 -0.53 2.56 -18.26
C GLU A 72 -0.57 2.12 -16.79
N PHE A 73 0.41 2.54 -15.98
CA PHE A 73 0.43 2.23 -14.56
C PHE A 73 -0.74 2.86 -13.81
N ILE A 74 -1.10 4.10 -14.13
CA ILE A 74 -2.26 4.78 -13.54
C ILE A 74 -3.55 4.05 -13.93
N ALA A 75 -3.71 3.67 -15.20
CA ALA A 75 -4.86 2.90 -15.67
C ALA A 75 -4.97 1.52 -14.97
N ALA A 76 -3.82 0.88 -14.73
CA ALA A 76 -3.73 -0.37 -13.97
C ALA A 76 -3.81 -0.18 -12.44
N ARG A 77 -4.02 1.05 -11.94
CA ARG A 77 -4.05 1.42 -10.51
C ARG A 77 -2.78 0.99 -9.74
N ARG A 78 -1.64 0.96 -10.43
CA ARG A 78 -0.33 0.67 -9.84
C ARG A 78 0.26 1.95 -9.25
N ILE A 79 1.12 1.78 -8.25
CA ILE A 79 1.85 2.87 -7.61
C ILE A 79 2.99 3.28 -8.55
N CYS A 80 3.00 4.55 -8.96
CA CYS A 80 3.95 5.08 -9.95
C CYS A 80 5.01 6.02 -9.35
N ASP A 81 4.83 6.48 -8.11
CA ASP A 81 5.76 7.38 -7.46
C ASP A 81 5.95 7.07 -5.97
N ILE A 82 7.09 7.54 -5.44
CA ILE A 82 7.49 7.34 -4.05
C ILE A 82 6.48 7.96 -3.07
N PRO A 83 5.97 9.20 -3.25
CA PRO A 83 4.93 9.73 -2.37
C PRO A 83 3.69 8.85 -2.28
N ALA A 84 3.20 8.32 -3.41
CA ALA A 84 2.09 7.39 -3.46
C ALA A 84 2.44 6.06 -2.78
N PHE A 85 3.68 5.57 -2.93
CA PHE A 85 4.16 4.38 -2.24
C PHE A 85 4.10 4.54 -0.72
N TYR A 86 4.69 5.59 -0.15
CA TYR A 86 4.64 5.84 1.29
C TYR A 86 3.20 6.03 1.80
N LYS A 87 2.36 6.74 1.04
CA LYS A 87 0.93 6.86 1.35
C LYS A 87 0.23 5.51 1.34
N SER A 88 0.63 4.58 0.48
CA SER A 88 0.07 3.23 0.47
C SER A 88 0.41 2.48 1.76
N LEU A 89 1.64 2.62 2.28
CA LEU A 89 2.11 1.95 3.49
C LEU A 89 1.30 2.34 4.72
N SER A 90 0.95 3.62 4.88
CA SER A 90 0.14 4.08 6.02
C SER A 90 -1.32 3.63 5.99
N THR A 91 -1.81 3.25 4.80
CA THR A 91 -3.14 2.67 4.65
C THR A 91 -3.13 1.14 4.65
N GLY A 92 -1.96 0.51 4.55
CA GLY A 92 -1.82 -0.94 4.56
C GLY A 92 -2.28 -1.54 5.89
N ILE A 93 -3.09 -2.60 5.81
CA ILE A 93 -3.46 -3.44 6.94
C ILE A 93 -3.36 -4.90 6.52
N VAL A 94 -2.91 -5.74 7.45
CA VAL A 94 -3.01 -7.19 7.30
C VAL A 94 -4.41 -7.58 7.75
N VAL A 95 -5.16 -8.25 6.87
CA VAL A 95 -6.48 -8.81 7.17
C VAL A 95 -6.40 -10.31 7.10
N GLN A 96 -6.79 -10.97 8.18
CA GLN A 96 -6.88 -12.42 8.26
C GLN A 96 -8.26 -12.86 7.75
N PHE A 97 -8.26 -13.80 6.81
CA PHE A 97 -9.46 -14.40 6.26
C PHE A 97 -9.61 -15.82 6.79
N LYS A 98 -10.78 -16.11 7.37
CA LYS A 98 -11.10 -17.43 7.92
C LYS A 98 -12.39 -17.98 7.33
N PRO A 99 -12.51 -19.29 7.12
CA PRO A 99 -13.77 -19.90 6.71
C PRO A 99 -14.77 -19.76 7.86
N LYS A 100 -16.01 -19.43 7.53
CA LYS A 100 -17.11 -19.33 8.50
C LYS A 100 -17.51 -20.71 9.06
N TYR A 101 -17.45 -21.73 8.22
CA TYR A 101 -17.81 -23.11 8.53
C TYR A 101 -16.57 -24.00 8.36
N LYS A 102 -16.03 -24.55 9.47
CA LYS A 102 -14.82 -25.39 9.44
C LYS A 102 -15.05 -26.77 8.84
N ASP A 103 -16.31 -27.17 8.76
CA ASP A 103 -16.81 -28.42 8.20
C ASP A 103 -17.00 -28.36 6.67
N ARG A 104 -16.78 -27.19 6.04
CA ARG A 104 -16.94 -27.01 4.59
C ARG A 104 -15.61 -26.68 3.92
N GLU A 105 -15.40 -27.18 2.71
CA GLU A 105 -14.27 -26.80 1.88
C GLU A 105 -14.57 -25.53 1.06
N PRO A 106 -13.59 -24.64 0.84
CA PRO A 106 -12.23 -24.69 1.40
C PRO A 106 -12.18 -24.20 2.85
N ASN A 107 -11.52 -24.98 3.72
CA ASN A 107 -11.27 -24.61 5.12
C ASN A 107 -9.87 -23.99 5.25
N VAL A 108 -9.58 -22.97 4.43
CA VAL A 108 -8.24 -22.36 4.34
C VAL A 108 -8.23 -21.02 5.08
N GLU A 109 -7.32 -20.87 6.03
CA GLU A 109 -7.02 -19.58 6.65
C GLU A 109 -5.82 -18.93 5.95
N PHE A 110 -5.91 -17.64 5.66
CA PHE A 110 -4.83 -16.90 5.01
C PHE A 110 -4.89 -15.42 5.37
N GLU A 111 -3.83 -14.69 5.02
CA GLU A 111 -3.73 -13.26 5.26
C GLU A 111 -3.52 -12.52 3.94
N LEU A 112 -4.14 -11.35 3.81
CA LEU A 112 -3.86 -10.43 2.72
C LEU A 112 -3.51 -9.06 3.26
N VAL A 113 -2.50 -8.43 2.63
CA VAL A 113 -2.21 -7.02 2.82
C VAL A 113 -3.13 -6.20 1.92
N LEU A 114 -4.03 -5.43 2.52
CA LEU A 114 -5.04 -4.63 1.83
C LEU A 114 -4.96 -3.17 2.31
N SER A 115 -5.55 -2.24 1.56
CA SER A 115 -5.67 -0.86 2.02
C SER A 115 -6.93 -0.72 2.90
N LYS A 116 -6.85 0.04 3.99
CA LYS A 116 -8.02 0.52 4.77
C LYS A 116 -9.11 1.14 3.88
N ARG A 117 -8.72 1.69 2.74
CA ARG A 117 -9.61 2.36 1.76
C ARG A 117 -10.15 1.43 0.67
N SER A 118 -9.73 0.16 0.66
CA SER A 118 -10.23 -0.81 -0.32
C SER A 118 -11.74 -0.95 -0.22
N THR A 119 -12.42 -0.97 -1.37
CA THR A 119 -13.86 -1.20 -1.45
C THR A 119 -14.18 -2.67 -1.32
N TYR A 120 -15.44 -3.00 -1.00
CA TYR A 120 -15.90 -4.39 -0.92
C TYR A 120 -15.52 -5.20 -2.18
N ASN A 121 -15.82 -4.67 -3.36
CA ASN A 121 -15.52 -5.33 -4.64
C ASN A 121 -14.02 -5.56 -4.85
N TYR A 122 -13.17 -4.65 -4.38
CA TYR A 122 -11.72 -4.83 -4.46
C TYR A 122 -11.27 -6.01 -3.57
N VAL A 123 -11.75 -6.06 -2.33
CA VAL A 123 -11.43 -7.12 -1.36
C VAL A 123 -11.92 -8.48 -1.88
N VAL A 124 -13.17 -8.56 -2.32
CA VAL A 124 -13.75 -9.80 -2.87
C VAL A 124 -12.92 -10.32 -4.03
N LYS A 125 -12.51 -9.47 -4.98
CA LYS A 125 -11.70 -9.90 -6.13
C LYS A 125 -10.37 -10.54 -5.72
N HIS A 126 -9.70 -9.98 -4.70
CA HIS A 126 -8.42 -10.51 -4.24
C HIS A 126 -8.58 -11.81 -3.45
N VAL A 127 -9.62 -11.91 -2.63
CA VAL A 127 -9.94 -13.15 -1.90
C VAL A 127 -10.39 -14.25 -2.86
N ALA A 128 -11.21 -13.91 -3.86
CA ALA A 128 -11.64 -14.84 -4.91
C ALA A 128 -10.47 -15.44 -5.68
N ALA A 129 -9.50 -14.60 -6.05
CA ALA A 129 -8.28 -15.04 -6.71
C ALA A 129 -7.45 -15.98 -5.81
N HIS A 130 -7.36 -15.70 -4.51
CA HIS A 130 -6.64 -16.55 -3.55
C HIS A 130 -7.33 -17.91 -3.34
N LEU A 131 -8.66 -17.93 -3.34
CA LEU A 131 -9.49 -19.13 -3.15
C LEU A 131 -9.85 -19.86 -4.45
N TYR A 132 -9.37 -19.38 -5.61
CA TYR A 132 -9.71 -19.90 -6.94
C TYR A 132 -11.23 -20.06 -7.16
N THR A 133 -12.01 -19.07 -6.74
CA THR A 133 -13.49 -19.09 -6.84
C THR A 133 -14.04 -17.85 -7.54
N ASP A 134 -15.34 -17.87 -7.86
CA ASP A 134 -16.03 -16.73 -8.44
C ASP A 134 -16.27 -15.64 -7.36
N PRO A 135 -15.83 -14.38 -7.58
CA PRO A 135 -16.17 -13.24 -6.73
C PRO A 135 -17.65 -13.14 -6.32
N LEU A 136 -18.57 -13.51 -7.21
CA LEU A 136 -20.01 -13.39 -6.93
C LEU A 136 -20.50 -14.41 -5.90
N LYS A 137 -19.83 -15.57 -5.80
CA LYS A 137 -20.11 -16.64 -4.85
C LYS A 137 -19.53 -16.38 -3.47
N LEU A 138 -18.73 -15.33 -3.28
CA LEU A 138 -18.19 -15.00 -1.98
C LEU A 138 -19.12 -14.09 -1.17
N ARG A 139 -19.19 -14.37 0.13
CA ARG A 139 -19.82 -13.54 1.14
C ARG A 139 -18.90 -13.39 2.34
N PHE A 140 -18.87 -12.20 2.91
CA PHE A 140 -18.08 -11.90 4.11
C PHE A 140 -18.99 -11.62 5.31
N THR A 141 -18.54 -12.06 6.49
CA THR A 141 -19.22 -11.85 7.77
C THR A 141 -18.22 -11.40 8.83
N THR A 142 -18.66 -10.53 9.74
CA THR A 142 -17.93 -10.20 10.96
C THR A 142 -18.55 -10.91 12.17
N ILE A 143 -17.79 -10.98 13.27
CA ILE A 143 -18.30 -11.49 14.55
C ILE A 143 -18.92 -10.34 15.32
N ASP A 144 -20.08 -10.58 15.93
CA ASP A 144 -20.66 -9.67 16.90
C ASP A 144 -19.75 -9.59 18.14
N PRO A 145 -19.19 -8.42 18.48
CA PRO A 145 -18.23 -8.28 19.58
C PRO A 145 -18.84 -8.53 20.97
N ILE A 146 -20.17 -8.53 21.11
CA ILE A 146 -20.87 -8.73 22.39
C ILE A 146 -21.23 -10.20 22.57
N PHE A 147 -21.69 -10.86 21.50
CA PHE A 147 -22.23 -12.22 21.59
C PHE A 147 -21.34 -13.30 20.98
N GLY A 148 -20.22 -12.94 20.34
CA GLY A 148 -19.30 -13.90 19.71
C GLY A 148 -19.91 -14.68 18.54
N THR A 149 -21.11 -14.32 18.09
CA THR A 149 -21.81 -15.03 17.02
C THR A 149 -21.55 -14.39 15.65
N HIS A 150 -21.37 -15.22 14.62
CA HIS A 150 -21.16 -14.81 13.22
C HIS A 150 -22.47 -14.27 12.60
N LYS A 151 -22.96 -13.11 13.03
CA LYS A 151 -24.30 -12.64 12.62
C LYS A 151 -24.32 -11.43 11.68
N VAL A 152 -23.25 -10.64 11.58
CA VAL A 152 -23.28 -9.44 10.72
C VAL A 152 -22.72 -9.76 9.35
N VAL A 153 -23.63 -10.09 8.42
CA VAL A 153 -23.31 -10.17 6.99
C VAL A 153 -22.92 -8.79 6.49
N ILE A 154 -21.72 -8.67 5.93
CA ILE A 154 -21.30 -7.43 5.28
C ILE A 154 -22.09 -7.32 3.97
N LYS A 155 -22.99 -6.33 3.91
CA LYS A 155 -23.76 -6.05 2.70
C LYS A 155 -22.81 -5.70 1.56
N LYS A 156 -23.11 -6.19 0.35
CA LYS A 156 -22.38 -5.85 -0.88
C LYS A 156 -22.66 -4.39 -1.30
N MET A 157 -22.35 -3.42 -0.44
CA MET A 157 -22.49 -1.99 -0.76
C MET A 157 -21.19 -1.48 -1.37
N THR A 158 -21.30 -0.82 -2.52
CA THR A 158 -20.15 -0.36 -3.30
C THR A 158 -19.33 0.73 -2.62
N THR A 159 -19.92 1.45 -1.65
CA THR A 159 -19.32 2.62 -1.00
C THR A 159 -18.62 2.32 0.33
N GLN A 160 -18.81 1.13 0.91
CA GLN A 160 -18.19 0.80 2.21
C GLN A 160 -16.68 0.53 2.04
N SER A 161 -15.86 1.19 2.85
CA SER A 161 -14.42 0.94 2.94
C SER A 161 -14.12 -0.27 3.83
N LEU A 162 -12.97 -0.92 3.60
CA LEU A 162 -12.49 -2.03 4.41
C LEU A 162 -12.34 -1.63 5.89
N SER A 163 -11.93 -0.39 6.17
CA SER A 163 -11.93 0.14 7.55
C SER A 163 -13.31 0.04 8.20
N ALA A 164 -14.36 0.48 7.50
CA ALA A 164 -15.73 0.43 8.00
C ALA A 164 -16.28 -1.01 8.10
N MET A 165 -15.79 -1.94 7.27
CA MET A 165 -16.12 -3.37 7.42
C MET A 165 -15.55 -3.94 8.72
N ILE A 166 -14.30 -3.60 9.05
CA ILE A 166 -13.58 -4.17 10.21
C ILE A 166 -13.84 -3.40 11.51
N GLU A 167 -14.24 -2.12 11.47
CA GLU A 167 -14.58 -1.34 12.67
C GLU A 167 -15.79 -1.88 13.45
N THR A 168 -16.63 -2.71 12.81
CA THR A 168 -17.72 -3.43 13.49
C THR A 168 -17.22 -4.49 14.48
N THR A 169 -15.97 -4.94 14.35
CA THR A 169 -15.29 -5.84 15.30
C THR A 169 -14.52 -5.03 16.34
N ASN A 170 -15.08 -4.89 17.54
CA ASN A 170 -14.47 -4.14 18.64
C ASN A 170 -13.20 -4.83 19.18
N ARG A 171 -12.17 -4.03 19.51
CA ARG A 171 -11.01 -4.26 20.40
C ARG A 171 -10.01 -5.40 20.18
N HIS A 172 -10.08 -6.22 19.15
CA HIS A 172 -8.98 -7.15 18.86
C HIS A 172 -7.92 -6.51 17.97
N LEU A 173 -6.63 -6.68 18.35
CA LEU A 173 -5.46 -6.31 17.55
C LEU A 173 -5.46 -6.99 16.16
N VAL A 174 -6.20 -8.09 16.02
CA VAL A 174 -6.29 -8.89 14.81
C VAL A 174 -7.52 -8.48 14.00
N LYS A 175 -7.29 -8.08 12.74
CA LYS A 175 -8.32 -7.67 11.78
C LYS A 175 -8.80 -8.92 11.02
N ILE A 176 -9.87 -9.55 11.50
CA ILE A 176 -10.37 -10.84 10.94
C ILE A 176 -11.67 -10.63 10.17
N LEU A 177 -11.78 -11.21 8.97
CA LEU A 177 -13.02 -11.35 8.22
C LEU A 177 -13.31 -12.84 7.97
N TYR A 178 -14.55 -13.25 8.17
CA TYR A 178 -14.98 -14.62 7.87
C TYR A 178 -15.58 -14.67 6.47
N TYR A 179 -15.25 -15.71 5.70
CA TYR A 179 -15.80 -15.92 4.37
C TYR A 179 -16.63 -17.21 4.28
N GLU A 180 -17.57 -17.22 3.35
CA GLU A 180 -18.27 -18.42 2.90
C GLU A 180 -18.44 -18.36 1.38
N ILE A 181 -18.38 -19.53 0.75
CA ILE A 181 -18.69 -19.71 -0.67
C ILE A 181 -20.13 -20.19 -0.77
N LEU A 182 -20.94 -19.49 -1.57
CA LEU A 182 -22.36 -19.73 -1.83
C LEU A 182 -22.58 -20.76 -2.95
#